data_AF-A0A6A5UVI6-F1
#
_entry.id   AF-A0A6A5UVI6-F1
#
_cell.length_a   1.000
_cell.length_b   1.000
_cell.length_c   1.000
_cell.angle_alpha   90.00
_cell.angle_beta   90.00
_cell.angle_gamma   90.00
#
_symmetry.space_group_name_H-M   'P 1'
#
loop_
_entity.id
_entity.type
_entity.pdbx_description
1 polymer ?
#
loop_
_entity_poly.entity_id
_entity_poly.type
_entity_poly.pdbx_seq_one_letter_code
_entity_poly.pdbx_strand_id
1 'polypeptide(L)' 'GRNNGDCVCAKEATCSCGKQPALQCTCDKAATENKLPTSTCVCGKRAEGSCTCGRSSDNGSSNLETDFTTKKA' A
#
# COMPACT_ATOMS: atom_id res chain seq x y z
N GLY A 1 -4.62 -2.23 4.30
CA GLY A 1 -4.62 -1.27 5.39
C GLY A 1 -3.36 -1.53 6.16
N ARG A 2 -2.63 -0.48 6.54
CA ARG A 2 -1.49 -0.58 7.46
C ARG A 2 -1.89 -1.46 8.65
N ASN A 3 -1.20 -2.57 8.88
CA ASN A 3 -1.41 -3.39 10.06
C ASN A 3 -0.28 -3.05 11.03
N ASN A 4 -0.59 -2.28 12.08
CA ASN A 4 0.40 -1.87 13.09
C ASN A 4 1.63 -1.15 12.51
N GLY A 5 1.43 -0.21 11.57
CA GLY A 5 2.52 0.50 10.88
C GLY A 5 3.21 -0.30 9.76
N ASP A 6 3.00 -1.62 9.70
CA ASP A 6 3.50 -2.47 8.64
C ASP A 6 2.50 -2.50 7.47
N CYS A 7 2.94 -2.09 6.29
CA CYS A 7 2.16 -2.33 5.09
C CYS A 7 2.46 -3.73 4.56
N VAL A 8 1.56 -4.67 4.83
CA VAL A 8 1.60 -6.01 4.23
C VAL A 8 1.72 -5.92 2.70
N CYS A 9 0.98 -5.00 2.08
CA CYS A 9 1.05 -4.72 0.64
C CYS A 9 2.43 -4.18 0.19
N ALA A 10 3.19 -3.55 1.09
CA ALA A 10 4.54 -3.06 0.83
C ALA A 10 5.58 -4.19 0.90
N LYS A 11 5.36 -5.18 1.78
CA LYS A 11 6.20 -6.38 1.89
C LYS A 11 6.02 -7.33 0.72
N GLU A 12 4.79 -7.46 0.22
CA GLU A 12 4.46 -8.36 -0.89
C GLU A 12 4.50 -7.67 -2.27
N ALA A 13 4.87 -6.39 -2.33
CA ALA A 13 4.96 -5.67 -3.59
C ALA A 13 6.08 -6.24 -4.48
N THR A 14 5.69 -6.87 -5.58
CA THR A 14 6.58 -7.33 -6.65
C THR A 14 6.53 -6.38 -7.83
N CYS A 15 7.60 -6.40 -8.64
CA CYS A 15 7.62 -5.76 -9.94
C CYS A 15 6.52 -6.34 -10.84
N SER A 16 6.05 -5.60 -11.84
CA SER A 16 5.01 -6.07 -12.77
C SER A 16 5.39 -7.34 -13.54
N CYS A 17 6.68 -7.69 -13.61
CA CYS A 17 7.14 -8.96 -14.17
C CYS A 17 7.10 -10.15 -13.17
N GLY A 18 6.81 -9.91 -11.89
CA GLY A 18 6.72 -10.91 -10.81
C GLY A 18 8.05 -11.53 -10.38
N LYS A 19 9.15 -11.28 -11.08
CA LYS A 19 10.45 -11.95 -10.84
C LYS A 19 11.27 -11.35 -9.70
N GLN A 20 11.02 -10.08 -9.36
CA GLN A 20 11.83 -9.30 -8.43
C GLN A 20 10.91 -8.45 -7.54
N PRO A 21 11.38 -8.07 -6.33
CA PRO A 21 10.65 -7.14 -5.49
C PRO A 21 10.50 -5.77 -6.17
N ALA A 22 9.46 -5.03 -5.80
CA ALA A 22 9.25 -3.67 -6.28
C ALA A 22 10.49 -2.80 -5.97
N LEU A 23 10.82 -1.88 -6.88
CA LEU A 23 12.02 -1.04 -6.87
C LEU A 23 13.37 -1.75 -7.13
N GLN A 24 13.39 -3.06 -7.37
CA GLN A 24 14.60 -3.82 -7.72
C GLN A 24 14.41 -4.62 -9.02
N CYS A 25 13.59 -4.11 -9.92
CA CYS A 25 13.23 -4.79 -11.12
C CYS A 25 14.37 -4.78 -12.15
N THR A 26 14.49 -5.86 -12.93
CA THR A 26 15.52 -6.04 -13.97
C THR A 26 14.93 -6.30 -15.36
N CYS A 27 13.61 -6.16 -15.52
CA CYS A 27 12.93 -6.30 -16.81
C CYS A 27 12.86 -4.96 -17.56
N ASP A 28 12.30 -4.94 -18.78
CA ASP A 28 12.16 -3.74 -19.62
C ASP A 28 11.42 -2.58 -18.94
N LYS A 29 10.57 -2.87 -17.95
CA LYS A 29 9.84 -1.86 -17.17
C LYS A 29 10.63 -1.31 -15.99
N ALA A 30 11.83 -1.83 -15.72
CA ALA A 30 12.69 -1.43 -14.60
C ALA A 30 12.96 0.09 -14.57
N ALA A 31 13.18 0.71 -15.73
CA ALA A 31 13.42 2.16 -15.81
C ALA A 31 12.27 2.99 -15.20
N THR A 32 11.04 2.49 -15.30
CA THR A 32 9.84 3.15 -14.78
C THR A 32 9.48 2.64 -13.38
N GLU A 33 9.58 1.34 -13.13
CA GLU A 33 9.19 0.71 -11.85
C GLU A 33 10.23 0.84 -10.74
N ASN A 34 11.50 1.09 -11.07
CA ASN A 34 12.56 1.36 -10.09
C ASN A 34 12.64 2.83 -9.69
N LYS A 35 11.83 3.69 -10.32
CA LYS A 35 11.83 5.11 -10.00
C LYS A 35 11.03 5.35 -8.73
N LEU A 36 11.67 5.84 -7.68
CA LEU A 36 10.99 6.23 -6.45
C LEU A 36 10.09 7.45 -6.75
N PRO A 37 8.77 7.35 -6.54
CA PRO A 37 7.87 8.47 -6.77
C PRO A 37 7.98 9.48 -5.63
N THR A 38 7.79 10.75 -5.95
CA THR A 38 7.83 11.86 -4.98
C THR A 38 6.62 11.84 -4.05
N SER A 39 5.46 11.46 -4.59
CA SER A 39 4.23 11.21 -3.82
C SER A 39 3.98 9.71 -3.80
N THR A 40 4.09 9.13 -2.61
CA THR A 40 3.92 7.69 -2.42
C THR A 40 2.56 7.39 -1.82
N CYS A 41 2.06 6.19 -2.07
CA CYS A 41 0.94 5.64 -1.33
C CYS A 41 1.18 5.76 0.18
N VAL A 42 0.11 5.64 0.96
CA VAL A 42 0.15 5.46 2.43
C VAL A 42 1.19 4.42 2.91
N CYS A 43 1.58 3.48 2.04
CA CYS A 43 2.58 2.45 2.30
C CYS A 43 4.02 2.76 1.86
N GLY A 44 4.28 3.88 1.19
CA GLY A 44 5.62 4.30 0.76
C GLY A 44 6.24 3.54 -0.42
N LYS A 45 5.59 2.48 -0.94
CA LYS A 45 6.20 1.57 -1.94
C LYS A 45 5.79 1.79 -3.39
N ARG A 46 4.69 2.48 -3.63
CA ARG A 46 4.20 2.79 -4.99
C ARG A 46 3.83 4.27 -5.06
N ALA A 47 3.72 4.78 -6.28
CA ALA A 47 3.25 6.14 -6.53
C ALA A 47 1.82 6.29 -6.00
N GLU A 48 1.49 7.47 -5.48
CA GLU A 48 0.16 7.82 -4.96
C GLU A 48 -0.99 7.43 -5.92
N GLY A 49 -0.81 7.63 -7.24
CA GLY A 49 -1.80 7.27 -8.25
C GLY A 49 -1.84 5.79 -8.67
N SER A 50 -0.89 4.98 -8.20
CA SER A 50 -0.72 3.56 -8.59
C SER A 50 -0.82 2.62 -7.39
N CYS A 51 -1.54 3.04 -6.36
CA CYS A 51 -1.80 2.23 -5.18
C CYS A 51 -2.71 1.05 -5.56
N THR A 52 -2.10 -0.09 -5.86
CA THR A 52 -2.82 -1.35 -6.11
C THR A 52 -3.28 -2.03 -4.82
N CYS A 53 -3.07 -1.40 -3.66
CA CYS A 53 -3.64 -1.90 -2.42
C CYS A 53 -5.15 -1.66 -2.43
N GLY A 54 -5.93 -2.71 -2.74
CA GLY A 54 -7.41 -2.70 -2.66
C GLY A 54 -7.98 -2.43 -1.26
N ARG A 55 -7.14 -2.13 -0.27
CA ARG A 55 -7.51 -1.62 1.05
C ARG A 55 -7.21 -0.11 1.17
N SER A 56 -7.28 0.62 0.06
CA SER A 56 -7.12 2.08 0.02
C SER A 56 -8.42 2.83 0.34
N SER A 57 -9.57 2.13 0.43
CA SER A 57 -10.87 2.79 0.60
C SER A 57 -11.88 2.05 1.49
N ASP A 58 -11.48 1.02 2.21
CA ASP A 58 -12.31 0.48 3.30
C ASP A 58 -11.69 1.07 4.58
N ASN A 59 -12.15 2.14 5.23
CA ASN A 59 -13.50 2.73 5.38
C ASN A 59 -14.66 1.74 5.31
N GLY A 60 -14.44 0.52 5.78
CA GLY A 60 -15.44 -0.04 6.66
C GLY A 60 -15.16 0.55 8.05
N SER A 61 -15.89 1.47 8.68
CA SER A 61 -17.28 1.93 8.46
C SER A 61 -18.17 0.84 7.88
N SER A 62 -17.89 -0.43 8.21
CA SER A 62 -18.96 -1.40 8.26
C SER A 62 -19.97 -0.75 9.20
N ASN A 63 -21.24 -0.73 8.83
CA ASN A 63 -22.32 -0.30 9.74
C ASN A 63 -22.42 -1.17 11.02
N LEU A 64 -21.41 -2.04 11.26
CA LEU A 64 -21.15 -2.94 12.39
C LEU A 64 -19.85 -2.59 13.14
N GLU A 65 -19.20 -1.45 12.91
CA GLU A 65 -18.16 -0.97 13.82
C GLU A 65 -18.81 -0.18 14.96
N THR A 66 -19.06 -0.84 16.08
CA THR A 66 -19.42 -0.15 17.33
C THR A 66 -18.13 0.33 17.99
N ASP A 67 -17.82 1.62 17.90
CA ASP A 67 -16.74 2.24 18.65
C ASP A 67 -17.14 2.40 20.13
N PHE A 68 -16.42 1.71 21.01
CA PHE A 68 -16.60 1.80 22.47
C PHE A 68 -15.65 2.82 23.13
N THR A 69 -14.91 3.62 22.36
CA THR A 69 -13.89 4.54 22.92
C THR A 69 -14.48 5.85 23.43
N THR A 70 -15.75 6.14 23.16
CA THR A 70 -16.50 7.22 23.81
C THR A 70 -17.44 6.70 24.90
N LYS A 71 -16.89 6.45 26.09
CA LYS A 71 -17.57 6.77 27.37
C LYS A 71 -16.58 6.83 28.52
N LYS A 72 -15.97 8.00 28.65
CA LYS A 72 -15.50 8.52 29.94
C LYS A 72 -16.22 9.85 30.20
N ALA A 73 -17.33 9.76 30.92
CA ALA A 73 -17.89 10.77 31.81
C ALA A 73 -19.03 10.09 32.58
#